data_AF-A0A1V4U332-F1
#
_entry.id   AF-A0A1V4U332-F1
#
_cell.length_a   1.000
_cell.length_b   1.000
_cell.length_c   1.000
_cell.angle_alpha   90.00
_cell.angle_beta   90.00
_cell.angle_gamma   90.00
#
_symmetry.space_group_name_H-M   'P 1'
#
loop_
_entity.id
_entity.type
_entity.pdbx_description
1 polymer ?
#
loop_
_entity_poly.entity_id
_entity_poly.type
_entity_poly.pdbx_seq_one_letter_code
_entity_poly.pdbx_strand_id
1 'polypeptide(L)'
;MVREYETGLLLKFEGIPGHRDLSPDQIPEDFHPFFRDLILWVNGTVHFLEKTAFYDDFYKAFGFGAYPCIYCEHEHCVAEEQQGVVDESIRRMCRHMDLVRPSMEAAGIDVFATARNAGWALHTVPCRDLEYGMIEHGNITSIGLVLLE
;
A
#
# COMPACT_ATOMS: atom_id res chain seq x y z
N MET A 1 21.75 -1.47 -8.52
CA MET A 1 20.32 -1.14 -8.52
C MET A 1 19.88 -0.41 -7.25
N VAL A 2 19.84 -1.04 -6.06
CA VAL A 2 19.38 -0.36 -4.82
C VAL A 2 20.42 0.61 -4.22
N ARG A 3 21.72 0.34 -4.40
CA ARG A 3 22.82 1.21 -3.90
C ARG A 3 22.96 2.57 -4.58
N GLU A 4 22.20 2.79 -5.64
CA GLU A 4 22.19 4.02 -6.43
C GLU A 4 21.08 4.98 -5.96
N TYR A 5 20.32 4.61 -4.92
CA TYR A 5 19.43 5.54 -4.22
C TYR A 5 20.17 6.05 -2.99
N GLU A 6 20.28 7.37 -2.85
CA GLU A 6 20.99 8.01 -1.74
C GLU A 6 20.03 8.42 -0.61
N THR A 7 18.76 8.70 -0.93
CA THR A 7 17.76 9.19 0.03
C THR A 7 16.51 8.31 0.02
N GLY A 8 15.98 8.02 1.22
CA GLY A 8 14.70 7.33 1.39
C GLY A 8 13.74 8.19 2.22
N LEU A 9 12.61 8.58 1.62
CA LEU A 9 11.49 9.20 2.31
C LEU A 9 10.59 8.11 2.87
N LEU A 10 10.72 7.82 4.16
CA LEU A 10 9.83 6.90 4.85
C LEU A 10 8.58 7.65 5.32
N LEU A 11 7.40 7.15 4.99
CA LEU A 11 6.11 7.77 5.25
C LEU A 11 5.33 6.94 6.26
N LYS A 12 4.76 7.59 7.27
CA LYS A 12 3.92 6.95 8.29
C LYS A 12 2.49 7.49 8.20
N PHE A 13 1.54 6.58 8.04
CA PHE A 13 0.11 6.87 7.98
C PHE A 13 -0.56 6.25 9.21
N GLU A 14 -1.22 7.07 10.03
CA GLU A 14 -1.80 6.61 11.29
C GLU A 14 -3.33 6.65 11.24
N GLY A 15 -3.95 5.50 11.51
CA GLY A 15 -5.38 5.32 11.56
C GLY A 15 -6.01 5.10 10.19
N ILE A 16 -7.34 5.01 10.20
CA ILE A 16 -8.17 4.78 9.02
C ILE A 16 -9.01 6.05 8.80
N PRO A 17 -8.95 6.69 7.61
CA PRO A 17 -9.79 7.85 7.30
C PRO A 17 -11.27 7.55 7.56
N GLY A 18 -11.95 8.43 8.30
CA GLY A 18 -13.37 8.25 8.65
C GLY A 18 -13.67 7.27 9.79
N HIS A 19 -12.67 6.52 10.29
CA HIS A 19 -12.87 5.39 11.21
C HIS A 19 -11.89 5.43 12.39
N ARG A 20 -11.98 6.46 13.25
CA ARG A 20 -11.04 6.67 14.38
C ARG A 20 -11.16 5.63 15.50
N ASP A 21 -12.36 5.14 15.77
CA ASP A 21 -12.68 4.23 16.88
C ASP A 21 -13.28 2.91 16.34
N LEU A 22 -12.73 2.40 15.24
CA LEU A 22 -13.25 1.21 14.57
C LEU A 22 -13.08 -0.04 15.45
N SER A 23 -14.20 -0.63 15.84
CA SER A 23 -14.22 -1.92 16.52
C SER A 23 -14.20 -3.08 15.51
N PRO A 24 -13.62 -4.24 15.86
CA PRO A 24 -13.53 -5.39 14.96
C PRO A 24 -14.85 -5.84 14.33
N ASP A 25 -15.93 -5.78 15.11
CA ASP A 25 -17.29 -6.16 14.70
C ASP A 25 -17.93 -5.23 13.65
N GLN A 26 -17.33 -4.06 13.42
CA GLN A 26 -17.77 -3.11 12.40
C GLN A 26 -17.12 -3.36 11.03
N ILE A 27 -16.16 -4.28 10.95
CA ILE A 27 -15.43 -4.58 9.73
C ILE A 27 -16.21 -5.64 8.96
N PRO A 28 -16.66 -5.34 7.72
CA PRO A 28 -17.38 -6.33 6.92
C PRO A 28 -16.44 -7.47 6.48
N GLU A 29 -17.01 -8.63 6.18
CA GLU A 29 -16.25 -9.78 5.65
C GLU A 29 -15.46 -9.40 4.38
N ASP A 30 -16.10 -8.67 3.46
CA ASP A 30 -15.38 -8.00 2.38
C ASP A 30 -14.90 -6.61 2.82
N PHE A 31 -13.75 -6.60 3.48
CA PHE A 31 -13.14 -5.40 4.04
C PHE A 31 -12.32 -4.58 3.03
N HIS A 32 -12.06 -5.08 1.82
CA HIS A 32 -11.22 -4.34 0.86
C HIS A 32 -11.89 -3.04 0.39
N PRO A 33 -13.19 -3.02 0.03
CA PRO A 33 -13.90 -1.77 -0.26
C PRO A 33 -14.03 -0.89 0.98
N PHE A 34 -14.11 -1.49 2.17
CA PHE A 34 -14.21 -0.76 3.43
C PHE A 34 -12.96 0.10 3.69
N PHE A 35 -11.77 -0.41 3.42
CA PHE A 35 -10.52 0.36 3.56
C PHE A 35 -10.14 1.18 2.32
N ARG A 36 -11.06 1.38 1.36
CA ARG A 36 -10.77 2.06 0.10
C ARG A 36 -10.05 3.40 0.29
N ASP A 37 -10.56 4.24 1.17
CA ASP A 37 -10.01 5.58 1.40
C ASP A 37 -8.62 5.53 2.03
N LEU A 38 -8.36 4.58 2.92
CA LEU A 38 -7.02 4.35 3.48
C LEU A 38 -6.04 3.94 2.38
N ILE A 39 -6.42 2.95 1.56
CA ILE A 39 -5.56 2.41 0.51
C ILE A 39 -5.25 3.50 -0.53
N LEU A 40 -6.26 4.29 -0.94
CA LEU A 40 -6.06 5.42 -1.84
C LEU A 40 -5.19 6.51 -1.22
N TRP A 41 -5.37 6.82 0.07
CA TRP A 41 -4.56 7.81 0.76
C TRP A 41 -3.08 7.41 0.75
N VAL A 42 -2.76 6.16 1.11
CA VAL A 42 -1.38 5.69 1.14
C VAL A 42 -0.78 5.63 -0.27
N ASN A 43 -1.42 4.93 -1.20
CA ASN A 43 -0.87 4.73 -2.54
C ASN A 43 -0.85 6.04 -3.35
N GLY A 44 -1.89 6.86 -3.22
CA GLY A 44 -1.97 8.16 -3.88
C GLY A 44 -0.89 9.13 -3.36
N THR A 45 -0.63 9.15 -2.04
CA THR A 45 0.44 9.97 -1.47
C THR A 45 1.82 9.52 -1.95
N VAL A 46 2.09 8.21 -1.94
CA VAL A 46 3.37 7.67 -2.41
C VAL A 46 3.57 7.99 -3.90
N HIS A 47 2.58 7.73 -4.74
CA HIS A 47 2.66 8.04 -6.17
C HIS A 47 2.85 9.54 -6.42
N PHE A 48 2.13 10.39 -5.68
CA PHE A 48 2.26 11.84 -5.79
C PHE A 48 3.69 12.28 -5.48
N LEU A 49 4.27 11.83 -4.36
CA LEU A 49 5.64 12.19 -3.98
C LEU A 49 6.69 11.67 -4.96
N GLU A 50 6.57 10.41 -5.42
CA GLU A 50 7.44 9.85 -6.46
C GLU A 50 7.39 10.70 -7.73
N LYS A 51 6.19 11.00 -8.21
CA LYS A 51 5.99 11.77 -9.44
C LYS A 51 6.49 13.20 -9.30
N THR A 52 6.24 13.83 -8.16
CA THR A 52 6.77 15.16 -7.85
C THR A 52 8.30 15.15 -7.86
N ALA A 53 8.94 14.19 -7.19
CA ALA A 53 10.39 14.10 -7.17
C ALA A 53 10.99 13.87 -8.57
N PHE A 54 10.35 13.00 -9.38
CA PHE A 54 10.75 12.81 -10.77
C PHE A 54 10.73 14.10 -11.60
N TYR A 55 9.70 14.95 -11.39
CA TYR A 55 9.60 16.25 -12.05
C TYR A 55 10.48 17.34 -11.41
N ASP A 56 11.14 17.05 -10.28
CA ASP A 56 12.09 17.90 -9.58
C ASP A 56 13.52 17.38 -9.74
N ASP A 57 13.83 16.81 -10.91
CA ASP A 57 15.14 16.30 -11.34
C ASP A 57 15.69 15.07 -10.60
N PHE A 58 14.92 14.42 -9.71
CA PHE A 58 15.24 13.09 -9.18
C PHE A 58 14.71 12.00 -10.13
N TYR A 59 15.34 11.85 -11.30
CA TYR A 59 14.87 10.99 -12.38
C TYR A 59 14.77 9.51 -12.00
N LYS A 60 15.52 9.11 -10.97
CA LYS A 60 15.43 7.80 -10.36
C LYS A 60 14.59 7.82 -9.07
N ALA A 61 13.43 8.45 -9.08
CA ALA A 61 12.45 8.30 -8.00
C ALA A 61 11.70 6.95 -8.12
N PHE A 62 11.46 6.26 -6.99
CA PHE A 62 10.66 5.04 -6.98
C PHE A 62 9.88 4.86 -5.67
N GLY A 63 8.56 4.76 -5.78
CA GLY A 63 7.64 4.63 -4.65
C GLY A 63 7.20 3.19 -4.37
N PHE A 64 7.03 2.90 -3.09
CA PHE A 64 6.43 1.69 -2.54
C PHE A 64 5.23 2.05 -1.69
N GLY A 65 4.06 1.58 -2.11
CA GLY A 65 2.80 1.76 -1.39
C GLY A 65 2.60 0.72 -0.29
N ALA A 66 1.35 0.55 0.11
CA ALA A 66 0.91 -0.53 0.98
C ALA A 66 -0.47 -1.01 0.53
N TYR A 67 -0.88 -2.18 1.01
CA TYR A 67 -2.16 -2.84 0.71
C TYR A 67 -2.31 -3.31 -0.75
N PRO A 68 -3.29 -4.18 -1.04
CA PRO A 68 -3.71 -4.47 -2.40
C PRO A 68 -4.20 -3.20 -3.13
N CYS A 69 -4.07 -3.17 -4.45
CA CYS A 69 -4.56 -2.08 -5.28
C CYS A 69 -6.10 -1.98 -5.22
N ILE A 70 -6.63 -0.76 -5.09
CA ILE A 70 -8.09 -0.47 -5.09
C ILE A 70 -8.48 0.68 -6.03
N TYR A 71 -7.66 1.00 -7.03
CA TYR A 71 -7.95 2.15 -7.91
C TYR A 71 -9.25 1.97 -8.71
N CYS A 72 -9.45 0.77 -9.26
CA CYS A 72 -10.69 0.41 -9.95
C CYS A 72 -11.87 0.33 -8.97
N GLU A 73 -13.08 0.54 -9.49
CA GLU A 73 -14.30 0.17 -8.77
C GLU A 73 -14.31 -1.33 -8.48
N HIS A 74 -14.99 -1.73 -7.40
CA HIS A 74 -15.07 -3.12 -6.95
C HIS A 74 -15.59 -4.01 -8.09
N GLU A 75 -14.96 -5.17 -8.27
CA GLU A 75 -15.21 -6.12 -9.37
C GLU A 75 -14.97 -5.58 -10.81
N HIS A 76 -14.54 -4.32 -10.95
CA HIS A 76 -14.24 -3.68 -12.23
C HIS A 76 -12.73 -3.53 -12.47
N CYS A 77 -11.91 -4.36 -11.83
CA CYS A 77 -10.51 -4.49 -12.18
C CYS A 77 -10.36 -5.46 -13.35
N VAL A 78 -9.42 -5.19 -14.27
CA VAL A 78 -9.15 -6.10 -15.39
C VAL A 78 -8.77 -7.51 -14.97
N ALA A 79 -8.32 -7.73 -13.72
CA ALA A 79 -8.07 -9.07 -13.19
C ALA A 79 -9.37 -9.77 -12.76
N GLU A 80 -10.31 -9.02 -12.18
CA GLU A 80 -11.61 -9.54 -11.68
C GLU A 80 -12.60 -9.80 -12.82
N GLU A 81 -12.56 -8.98 -13.87
CA GLU A 81 -13.43 -9.12 -15.04
C GLU A 81 -13.05 -10.31 -15.95
N GLN A 82 -11.92 -10.98 -15.69
CA GLN A 82 -11.41 -12.02 -16.58
C GLN A 82 -12.03 -13.37 -16.30
N GLN A 83 -12.37 -14.05 -17.40
CA GLN A 83 -12.84 -15.41 -17.34
C GLN A 83 -11.67 -16.38 -17.41
N GLY A 84 -11.61 -17.31 -16.48
CA GLY A 84 -10.57 -18.35 -16.44
C GLY A 84 -9.36 -17.93 -15.59
N VAL A 85 -8.19 -18.46 -15.94
CA VAL A 85 -6.96 -18.20 -15.17
C VAL A 85 -6.47 -16.79 -15.45
N VAL A 86 -6.37 -15.98 -14.41
CA VAL A 86 -5.72 -14.66 -14.46
C VAL A 86 -4.21 -14.87 -14.54
N ASP A 87 -3.60 -14.55 -15.69
CA ASP A 87 -2.14 -14.55 -15.85
C ASP A 87 -1.55 -13.13 -15.85
N GLU A 88 -0.23 -13.02 -15.67
CA GLU A 88 0.46 -11.73 -15.52
C GLU A 88 0.33 -10.80 -16.73
N SER A 89 0.04 -11.32 -17.92
CA SER A 89 -0.14 -10.51 -19.13
C SER A 89 -1.32 -9.55 -19.02
N ILE A 90 -2.31 -9.87 -18.18
CA ILE A 90 -3.49 -9.03 -17.94
C ILE A 90 -3.12 -7.65 -17.40
N ARG A 91 -2.00 -7.57 -16.68
CA ARG A 91 -1.53 -6.34 -16.06
C ARG A 91 -1.24 -5.25 -17.10
N ARG A 92 -0.94 -5.63 -18.35
CA ARG A 92 -0.76 -4.71 -19.49
C ARG A 92 -2.02 -3.96 -19.89
N MET A 93 -3.19 -4.46 -19.48
CA MET A 93 -4.48 -3.82 -19.71
C MET A 93 -4.98 -3.03 -18.49
N CYS A 94 -4.17 -2.92 -17.43
CA CYS A 94 -4.56 -2.16 -16.25
C CYS A 94 -4.86 -0.69 -16.61
N ARG A 95 -6.01 -0.21 -16.14
CA ARG A 95 -6.52 1.16 -16.41
C ARG A 95 -5.78 2.25 -15.62
N HIS A 96 -4.92 1.86 -14.69
CA HIS A 96 -4.19 2.73 -13.77
C HIS A 96 -2.68 2.38 -13.70
N MET A 97 -2.10 1.91 -14.81
CA MET A 97 -0.70 1.46 -14.88
C MET A 97 0.29 2.53 -14.38
N ASP A 98 -0.02 3.80 -14.57
CA ASP A 98 0.81 4.92 -14.12
C ASP A 98 0.79 5.11 -12.60
N LEU A 99 -0.28 4.71 -11.91
CA LEU A 99 -0.49 4.90 -10.46
C LEU A 99 -0.05 3.70 -9.61
N VAL A 100 -0.17 2.48 -10.13
CA VAL A 100 0.07 1.27 -9.34
C VAL A 100 1.52 1.14 -8.90
N ARG A 101 1.77 0.98 -7.60
CA ARG A 101 3.10 0.74 -7.04
C ARG A 101 3.11 -0.56 -6.23
N PRO A 102 4.24 -1.29 -6.21
CA PRO A 102 4.37 -2.45 -5.33
C PRO A 102 4.37 -1.99 -3.88
N SER A 103 4.07 -2.90 -2.96
CA SER A 103 4.41 -2.66 -1.55
C SER A 103 5.89 -2.93 -1.29
N MET A 104 6.38 -2.50 -0.14
CA MET A 104 7.73 -2.81 0.32
C MET A 104 7.95 -4.33 0.47
N GLU A 105 6.99 -5.05 1.02
CA GLU A 105 7.03 -6.50 1.24
C GLU A 105 7.03 -7.27 -0.08
N ALA A 106 6.25 -6.81 -1.08
CA ALA A 106 6.24 -7.39 -2.42
C ALA A 106 7.61 -7.31 -3.12
N ALA A 107 8.47 -6.38 -2.69
CA ALA A 107 9.85 -6.23 -3.16
C ALA A 107 10.89 -6.87 -2.21
N GLY A 108 10.46 -7.62 -1.19
CA GLY A 108 11.35 -8.29 -0.23
C GLY A 108 12.00 -7.35 0.79
N ILE A 109 11.48 -6.14 0.99
CA ILE A 109 11.98 -5.20 1.99
C ILE A 109 11.33 -5.51 3.34
N ASP A 110 12.14 -5.67 4.39
CA ASP A 110 11.65 -5.79 5.76
C ASP A 110 11.15 -4.42 6.26
N VAL A 111 9.84 -4.23 6.19
CA VAL A 111 9.16 -2.99 6.62
C VAL A 111 9.38 -2.71 8.10
N PHE A 112 9.33 -3.75 8.94
CA PHE A 112 9.47 -3.59 10.38
C PHE A 112 10.90 -3.18 10.76
N ALA A 113 11.92 -3.80 10.15
CA ALA A 113 13.31 -3.36 10.35
C ALA A 113 13.54 -1.95 9.81
N THR A 114 12.98 -1.63 8.64
CA THR A 114 13.08 -0.29 8.05
C THR A 114 12.48 0.78 8.96
N ALA A 115 11.26 0.55 9.46
CA ALA A 115 10.60 1.46 10.39
C ALA A 115 11.35 1.57 11.73
N ARG A 116 11.86 0.46 12.28
CA ARG A 116 12.67 0.48 13.50
C ARG A 116 13.94 1.31 13.34
N ASN A 117 14.61 1.23 12.18
CA ASN A 117 15.80 2.04 11.89
C ASN A 117 15.47 3.55 11.84
N ALA A 118 14.22 3.91 11.51
CA ALA A 118 13.72 5.29 11.59
C ALA A 118 13.17 5.67 12.99
N GLY A 119 13.32 4.81 14.00
CA GLY A 119 12.85 5.06 15.35
C GLY A 119 11.36 4.76 15.57
N TRP A 120 10.70 4.05 14.64
CA TRP A 120 9.28 3.69 14.77
C TRP A 120 9.12 2.24 15.19
N ALA A 121 8.52 2.04 16.37
CA ALA A 121 8.13 0.72 16.83
C ALA A 121 6.80 0.32 16.18
N LEU A 122 6.83 -0.72 15.35
CA LEU A 122 5.67 -1.29 14.69
C LEU A 122 5.49 -2.76 15.09
N HIS A 123 4.24 -3.19 15.14
CA HIS A 123 3.84 -4.59 15.30
C HIS A 123 2.83 -4.94 14.22
N THR A 124 2.73 -6.23 13.89
CA THR A 124 1.68 -6.74 13.02
C THR A 124 0.32 -6.37 13.60
N VAL A 125 -0.64 -6.02 12.74
CA VAL A 125 -2.04 -5.89 13.17
C VAL A 125 -2.49 -7.27 13.66
N PRO A 126 -2.92 -7.40 14.93
CA PRO A 126 -3.33 -8.70 15.48
C PRO A 126 -4.59 -9.18 14.76
N CYS A 127 -4.63 -10.48 14.48
CA CYS A 127 -5.70 -11.13 13.73
C CYS A 127 -6.16 -12.36 14.52
N ARG A 128 -7.45 -12.41 14.85
CA ARG A 128 -8.03 -13.50 15.63
C ARG A 128 -7.86 -14.81 14.86
N ASP A 129 -7.33 -15.82 15.54
CA ASP A 129 -7.09 -17.17 15.00
C ASP A 129 -6.28 -17.21 13.69
N LEU A 130 -5.50 -16.15 13.40
CA LEU A 130 -4.80 -15.96 12.12
C LEU A 130 -5.73 -15.99 10.89
N GLU A 131 -7.02 -15.72 11.08
CA GLU A 131 -8.03 -15.71 10.03
C GLU A 131 -8.03 -14.37 9.28
N TYR A 132 -7.86 -14.42 7.96
CA TYR A 132 -7.76 -13.22 7.12
C TYR A 132 -8.98 -12.31 7.28
N GLY A 133 -8.75 -11.03 7.57
CA GLY A 133 -9.81 -10.03 7.78
C GLY A 133 -10.28 -9.87 9.22
N MET A 134 -9.94 -10.80 10.13
CA MET A 134 -10.42 -10.80 11.51
C MET A 134 -9.52 -9.96 12.45
N ILE A 135 -9.29 -8.69 12.12
CA ILE A 135 -8.40 -7.84 12.92
C ILE A 135 -8.98 -7.52 14.30
N GLU A 136 -8.14 -7.45 15.33
CA GLU A 136 -8.62 -7.25 16.72
C GLU A 136 -8.78 -5.77 17.11
N HIS A 137 -8.34 -4.83 16.28
CA HIS A 137 -8.59 -3.39 16.47
C HIS A 137 -8.40 -2.59 15.18
N GLY A 138 -9.03 -1.42 15.09
CA GLY A 138 -8.83 -0.44 14.01
C GLY A 138 -7.54 0.39 14.06
N ASN A 139 -6.68 0.21 15.07
CA ASN A 139 -5.41 0.94 15.18
C ASN A 139 -4.39 0.44 14.15
N ILE A 140 -4.55 0.89 12.91
CA ILE A 140 -3.69 0.52 11.78
C ILE A 140 -2.64 1.61 11.57
N THR A 141 -1.38 1.22 11.43
CA THR A 141 -0.31 2.09 10.94
C THR A 141 0.18 1.54 9.61
N SER A 142 0.15 2.36 8.57
CA SER A 142 0.67 2.02 7.25
C SER A 142 2.02 2.69 7.03
N ILE A 143 2.89 2.02 6.29
CA ILE A 143 4.20 2.55 5.91
C ILE A 143 4.28 2.62 4.38
N GLY A 144 4.72 3.76 3.88
CA GLY A 144 5.13 3.94 2.49
C GLY A 144 6.61 4.33 2.42
N LEU A 145 7.22 4.14 1.26
CA LEU A 145 8.61 4.53 1.03
C LEU A 145 8.74 5.16 -0.35
N VAL A 146 9.46 6.26 -0.47
CA VAL A 146 9.94 6.79 -1.76
C VAL A 146 11.46 6.83 -1.73
N LEU A 147 12.09 6.13 -2.66
CA LEU A 147 13.53 6.16 -2.85
C LEU A 147 13.88 7.21 -3.91
N LEU A 148 14.95 7.97 -3.65
CA LEU A 148 15.50 9.02 -4.52
C LEU A 148 17.00 8.77 -4.72
N GLU A 149 17.51 9.10 -5.90
CA GLU A 149 18.96 9.17 -6.17
C GLU A 149 19.64 10.34 -5.46
#